data_AF-A0A6J2X2L9-F1
#
_entry.id   AF-A0A6J2X2L9-F1
#
_cell.length_a   1.000
_cell.length_b   1.000
_cell.length_c   1.000
_cell.angle_alpha   90.00
_cell.angle_beta   90.00
_cell.angle_gamma   90.00
#
_symmetry.space_group_name_H-M   'P 1'
#
loop_
_entity.id
_entity.type
_entity.pdbx_description
1 polymer ?
#
loop_
_entity_poly.entity_id
_entity_poly.type
_entity_poly.pdbx_seq_one_letter_code
_entity_poly.pdbx_strand_id
1 'polypeptide(L)'
;MPYKRFLTQRQLEEELESVVFELENDNNVVLDAVYIPPDTDALTDEEDIDDENILAETAKPNDIVGTFELHIPSSSNSVDVDQNVRKQYDWDSSDEETLETKKRKITASVSRNTVLAPQWLKGEIEYTHSPISTEHQDKENVAVAVGGKTPLEVFFLFFDEEVTDLVLRYSHKYAADNNRHDFIVSKEELLNFIGIMYLSGYHTLPQTSMYWSTEEDKGVGIVKNCMSRNRFYSIKRNLHLSDNEQLDKNDKFSKIRPFVDIINRKNLQWGIFNFHLSIDEQMVPYFGRHSCKMFIKGKPA
;
A
#
# COMPACT_ATOMS: atom_id res chain seq x y z
N MET A 1 -4.90 13.67 -33.38
CA MET A 1 -5.36 12.97 -32.16
C MET A 1 -4.17 12.16 -31.67
N PRO A 2 -3.78 12.22 -30.39
CA PRO A 2 -2.77 11.31 -29.87
C PRO A 2 -3.25 9.87 -30.07
N TYR A 3 -2.36 9.02 -30.61
CA TYR A 3 -2.66 7.60 -30.81
C TYR A 3 -2.44 6.88 -29.48
N LYS A 4 -3.50 6.28 -28.94
CA LYS A 4 -3.46 5.53 -27.66
C LYS A 4 -3.37 4.04 -27.93
N ARG A 5 -2.36 3.37 -27.39
CA ARG A 5 -2.16 1.93 -27.51
C ARG A 5 -1.65 1.37 -26.19
N PHE A 6 -2.22 0.25 -25.78
CA PHE A 6 -1.80 -0.51 -24.60
C PHE A 6 -0.66 -1.45 -24.98
N LEU A 7 0.45 -1.38 -24.24
CA LEU A 7 1.65 -2.21 -24.45
C LEU A 7 2.01 -3.00 -23.18
N THR A 8 2.52 -4.21 -23.34
CA THR A 8 3.27 -4.92 -22.29
C THR A 8 4.66 -4.30 -22.13
N GLN A 9 5.38 -4.57 -21.03
CA GLN A 9 6.73 -4.02 -20.82
C GLN A 9 7.68 -4.31 -22.00
N ARG A 10 7.69 -5.53 -22.53
CA ARG A 10 8.51 -5.88 -23.70
C ARG A 10 8.10 -5.10 -24.95
N GLN A 11 6.80 -4.91 -25.18
CA GLN A 11 6.31 -4.12 -26.32
C GLN A 11 6.60 -2.63 -26.15
N LEU A 12 6.62 -2.13 -24.92
CA LEU A 12 7.05 -0.77 -24.58
C LEU A 12 8.55 -0.59 -24.84
N GLU A 13 9.38 -1.56 -24.47
CA GLU A 13 10.82 -1.56 -24.76
C GLU A 13 11.08 -1.59 -26.28
N GLU A 14 10.41 -2.49 -27.02
CA GLU A 14 10.50 -2.59 -28.49
C GLU A 14 10.02 -1.30 -29.20
N GLU A 15 8.96 -0.63 -28.72
CA GLU A 15 8.50 0.65 -29.31
C GLU A 15 9.33 1.87 -28.86
N LEU A 16 9.86 1.89 -27.64
CA LEU A 16 10.84 2.91 -27.21
C LEU A 16 12.10 2.84 -28.06
N GLU A 17 12.63 1.64 -28.36
CA GLU A 17 13.76 1.47 -29.25
C GLU A 17 13.46 1.96 -30.67
N SER A 18 12.27 1.64 -31.22
CA SER A 18 11.88 2.14 -32.55
C SER A 18 11.70 3.66 -32.60
N VAL A 19 11.13 4.25 -31.56
CA VAL A 19 10.90 5.70 -31.50
C VAL A 19 12.20 6.45 -31.25
N VAL A 20 13.10 5.95 -30.40
CA VAL A 20 14.45 6.51 -30.24
C VAL A 20 15.22 6.48 -31.56
N PHE A 21 15.09 5.42 -32.36
CA PHE A 21 15.69 5.32 -33.69
C PHE A 21 15.12 6.34 -34.70
N GLU A 22 13.81 6.62 -34.66
CA GLU A 22 13.20 7.68 -35.49
C GLU A 22 13.58 9.10 -35.00
N LEU A 23 13.90 9.27 -33.71
CA LEU A 23 14.16 10.56 -33.07
C LEU A 23 15.64 11.01 -33.08
N GLU A 24 16.58 10.24 -33.64
CA GLU A 24 17.98 10.68 -33.80
C GLU A 24 18.14 12.00 -34.59
N ASN A 25 17.08 12.45 -35.28
CA ASN A 25 17.05 13.71 -36.04
C ASN A 25 16.39 14.90 -35.32
N ASP A 26 15.72 14.73 -34.17
CA ASP A 26 14.98 15.83 -33.51
C ASP A 26 14.97 15.71 -31.97
N ASN A 27 15.92 16.41 -31.31
CA ASN A 27 16.24 16.31 -29.88
C ASN A 27 15.16 16.81 -28.89
N ASN A 28 13.92 17.05 -29.33
CA ASN A 28 12.92 17.81 -28.58
C ASN A 28 11.55 17.11 -28.44
N VAL A 29 11.47 15.81 -28.76
CA VAL A 29 10.23 15.03 -28.61
C VAL A 29 10.20 14.37 -27.23
N VAL A 30 9.22 14.76 -26.41
CA VAL A 30 8.90 14.11 -25.14
C VAL A 30 7.83 13.05 -25.40
N LEU A 31 8.06 11.82 -24.94
CA LEU A 31 7.03 10.79 -24.86
C LEU A 31 6.56 10.63 -23.41
N ASP A 32 5.25 10.76 -23.21
CA ASP A 32 4.62 10.40 -21.95
C ASP A 32 4.19 8.92 -22.00
N ALA A 33 4.56 8.18 -20.96
CA ALA A 33 4.18 6.78 -20.76
C ALA A 33 3.39 6.67 -19.45
N VAL A 34 2.08 6.44 -19.54
CA VAL A 34 1.22 6.29 -18.36
C VAL A 34 1.14 4.81 -18.00
N TYR A 35 1.54 4.46 -16.78
CA TYR A 35 1.32 3.13 -16.23
C TYR A 35 -0.14 2.98 -15.79
N ILE A 36 -0.84 2.03 -16.38
CA ILE A 36 -2.19 1.63 -16.02
C ILE A 36 -2.09 0.34 -15.19
N PRO A 37 -2.42 0.40 -13.88
CA PRO A 37 -2.49 -0.81 -13.07
C PRO A 37 -3.54 -1.75 -13.66
N PRO A 38 -3.30 -3.07 -13.60
CA PRO A 38 -4.17 -4.06 -14.21
C PRO A 38 -5.52 -4.09 -13.49
N ASP A 39 -6.58 -4.47 -14.20
CA ASP A 39 -7.85 -4.79 -13.57
C ASP A 39 -7.65 -5.98 -12.60
N THR A 40 -7.60 -5.67 -11.30
CA THR A 40 -7.35 -6.64 -10.24
C THR A 40 -8.63 -7.42 -9.91
N ASP A 41 -9.08 -8.25 -10.85
CA ASP A 41 -10.37 -8.96 -10.77
C ASP A 41 -10.35 -10.24 -9.90
N ALA A 42 -9.28 -10.45 -9.13
CA ALA A 42 -9.18 -11.54 -8.16
C ALA A 42 -8.98 -11.00 -6.74
N LEU A 43 -10.00 -11.15 -5.89
CA LEU A 43 -9.85 -11.16 -4.43
C LEU A 43 -9.15 -12.47 -3.98
N THR A 44 -7.97 -12.76 -4.54
CA THR A 44 -7.15 -13.94 -4.22
C THR A 44 -6.37 -13.73 -2.93
N ASP A 45 -6.17 -14.80 -2.16
CA ASP A 45 -5.22 -14.87 -1.04
C ASP A 45 -3.88 -15.50 -1.45
N GLU A 46 -3.82 -16.09 -2.64
CA GLU A 46 -2.61 -16.68 -3.21
C GLU A 46 -1.84 -15.60 -3.99
N GLU A 47 -0.58 -15.36 -3.60
CA GLU A 47 0.39 -14.52 -4.28
C GLU A 47 1.72 -15.26 -4.45
N ASP A 48 2.22 -15.38 -5.68
CA ASP A 48 3.58 -15.86 -5.95
C ASP A 48 4.58 -14.71 -5.71
N ILE A 49 5.06 -14.57 -4.46
CA ILE A 49 6.09 -13.60 -4.06
C ILE A 49 7.27 -14.36 -3.43
N ASP A 50 8.49 -14.01 -3.85
CA ASP A 50 9.71 -14.45 -3.17
C ASP A 50 9.97 -13.56 -1.95
N ASP A 51 9.33 -13.90 -0.83
CA ASP A 51 9.46 -13.24 0.47
C ASP A 51 10.91 -13.07 0.94
N GLU A 52 11.84 -13.92 0.49
CA GLU A 52 13.24 -13.92 0.94
C GLU A 52 14.10 -12.91 0.15
N ASN A 53 13.64 -12.45 -1.02
CA ASN A 53 14.43 -11.62 -1.94
C ASN A 53 13.89 -10.19 -2.12
N ILE A 54 12.89 -9.80 -1.32
CA ILE A 54 12.24 -8.48 -1.32
C ILE A 54 13.23 -7.31 -1.13
N LEU A 55 14.32 -7.54 -0.38
CA LEU A 55 15.34 -6.53 -0.07
C LEU A 55 16.54 -6.51 -1.02
N ALA A 56 16.57 -7.37 -2.05
CA ALA A 56 17.67 -7.37 -3.02
C ALA A 56 17.45 -6.27 -4.07
N GLU A 57 18.13 -5.13 -3.90
CA GLU A 57 18.15 -3.95 -4.80
C GLU A 57 18.57 -4.24 -6.27
N THR A 58 18.84 -5.50 -6.63
CA THR A 58 19.46 -5.90 -7.90
C THR A 58 18.48 -6.45 -8.93
N ALA A 59 17.24 -6.78 -8.55
CA ALA A 59 16.19 -7.06 -9.52
C ALA A 59 15.52 -5.74 -9.94
N LYS A 60 15.83 -5.27 -11.16
CA LYS A 60 14.85 -4.41 -11.88
C LYS A 60 13.50 -5.15 -11.85
N PRO A 61 12.37 -4.48 -11.56
CA PRO A 61 11.07 -5.14 -11.65
C PRO A 61 10.85 -5.62 -13.09
N ASN A 62 11.02 -6.92 -13.32
CA ASN A 62 10.85 -7.54 -14.65
C ASN A 62 9.39 -7.61 -15.08
N ASP A 63 8.47 -7.43 -14.12
CA ASP A 63 7.04 -7.34 -14.33
C ASP A 63 6.48 -6.21 -13.45
N ILE A 64 6.45 -4.98 -13.96
CA ILE A 64 5.43 -4.04 -13.48
C ILE A 64 4.10 -4.50 -14.08
N VAL A 65 3.45 -5.47 -13.40
CA VAL A 65 2.21 -6.11 -13.84
C VAL A 65 1.17 -5.04 -14.09
N GLY A 66 0.83 -4.79 -15.35
CA GLY A 66 -0.04 -3.71 -15.82
C GLY A 66 0.13 -3.47 -17.32
N THR A 67 -0.47 -2.40 -17.84
CA THR A 67 -0.27 -1.97 -19.24
C THR A 67 0.23 -0.53 -19.30
N PHE A 68 0.98 -0.20 -20.34
CA PHE A 68 1.44 1.17 -20.56
C PHE A 68 0.64 1.82 -21.69
N GLU A 69 0.20 3.06 -21.49
CA GLU A 69 -0.39 3.92 -22.52
C GLU A 69 0.67 4.95 -22.96
N LEU A 70 1.17 4.81 -24.19
CA LEU A 70 2.09 5.79 -24.80
C LEU A 70 1.31 6.94 -25.44
N HIS A 71 1.72 8.18 -25.19
CA HIS A 71 1.19 9.38 -25.86
C HIS A 71 2.24 9.92 -26.82
N ILE A 72 2.13 9.53 -28.09
CA ILE A 72 3.01 10.01 -29.16
C ILE A 72 2.45 11.35 -29.70
N PRO A 73 3.21 12.46 -29.66
CA PRO A 73 2.78 13.72 -30.25
C PRO A 73 2.64 13.58 -31.77
N SER A 74 1.48 13.94 -32.31
CA SER A 74 1.18 13.76 -33.73
C SER A 74 2.06 14.65 -34.61
N SER A 75 3.06 14.07 -35.27
CA SER A 75 3.66 14.69 -36.46
C SER A 75 2.57 14.84 -37.53
N SER A 76 2.50 16.00 -38.16
CA SER A 76 1.33 16.40 -38.95
C SER A 76 1.26 15.67 -40.29
N ASN A 77 0.28 14.75 -40.45
CA ASN A 77 -0.42 14.54 -41.71
C ASN A 77 -1.78 13.83 -41.48
N SER A 78 -2.80 14.29 -42.20
CA SER A 78 -4.21 13.96 -41.98
C SER A 78 -4.72 12.81 -42.85
N VAL A 79 -5.46 11.86 -42.27
CA VAL A 79 -6.53 11.13 -42.98
C VAL A 79 -7.70 10.93 -42.01
N ASP A 80 -8.90 11.38 -42.39
CA ASP A 80 -10.13 11.13 -41.64
C ASP A 80 -10.55 9.65 -41.72
N VAL A 81 -10.85 9.04 -40.56
CA VAL A 81 -11.69 7.84 -40.48
C VAL A 81 -12.71 8.00 -39.35
N ASP A 82 -13.92 7.56 -39.67
CA ASP A 82 -15.22 7.83 -39.04
C ASP A 82 -15.32 7.65 -37.51
N GLN A 83 -16.23 8.42 -36.90
CA GLN A 83 -16.49 8.41 -35.46
C GLN A 83 -17.47 7.30 -35.09
N ASN A 84 -17.12 6.44 -34.13
CA ASN A 84 -18.10 5.96 -33.15
C ASN A 84 -17.46 5.30 -31.92
N VAL A 85 -18.25 5.25 -30.84
CA VAL A 85 -18.05 4.51 -29.57
C VAL A 85 -17.26 5.21 -28.44
N ARG A 86 -18.05 5.56 -27.40
CA ARG A 86 -17.75 5.73 -25.96
C ARG A 86 -17.00 6.98 -25.48
N LYS A 87 -17.72 7.71 -24.60
CA LYS A 87 -17.20 8.77 -23.73
C LYS A 87 -16.28 8.17 -22.67
N GLN A 88 -15.07 8.72 -22.54
CA GLN A 88 -14.13 8.44 -21.46
C GLN A 88 -14.12 9.64 -20.49
N TYR A 89 -14.00 9.37 -19.19
CA TYR A 89 -13.82 10.41 -18.18
C TYR A 89 -12.33 10.73 -18.06
N ASP A 90 -11.93 11.98 -18.29
CA ASP A 90 -10.54 12.43 -18.14
C ASP A 90 -10.22 12.75 -16.67
N TRP A 91 -9.14 12.17 -16.15
CA TRP A 91 -8.49 12.58 -14.90
C TRP A 91 -7.04 12.97 -15.23
N ASP A 92 -6.77 14.28 -15.30
CA ASP A 92 -5.47 14.84 -15.71
C ASP A 92 -4.52 14.93 -14.50
N SER A 93 -3.57 13.99 -14.42
CA SER A 93 -2.53 13.93 -13.38
C SER A 93 -1.34 14.82 -13.77
N SER A 94 -1.50 16.11 -13.55
CA SER A 94 -0.51 17.12 -13.93
C SER A 94 0.47 17.43 -12.79
N ASP A 95 1.72 16.98 -12.90
CA ASP A 95 2.84 17.42 -12.04
C ASP A 95 3.92 18.23 -12.79
N GLU A 96 3.79 18.39 -14.12
CA GLU A 96 4.75 19.14 -14.97
C GLU A 96 4.21 20.51 -15.47
N GLU A 97 2.96 20.91 -15.18
CA GLU A 97 2.47 22.25 -15.59
C GLU A 97 2.81 23.36 -14.59
N THR A 98 3.37 24.46 -15.09
CA THR A 98 3.43 25.71 -14.34
C THR A 98 2.03 26.19 -13.95
N LEU A 99 1.91 26.81 -12.77
CA LEU A 99 0.64 27.25 -12.17
C LEU A 99 -0.21 28.18 -13.06
N GLU A 100 0.41 28.88 -14.02
CA GLU A 100 -0.28 29.76 -14.97
C GLU A 100 -0.93 28.98 -16.12
N THR A 101 -0.31 27.90 -16.59
CA THR A 101 -0.86 27.02 -17.65
C THR A 101 -2.08 26.27 -17.12
N LYS A 102 -1.97 25.71 -15.91
CA LYS A 102 -3.04 24.98 -15.22
C LYS A 102 -4.29 25.85 -15.03
N LYS A 103 -4.11 27.14 -14.69
CA LYS A 103 -5.21 28.14 -14.60
C LYS A 103 -5.94 28.37 -15.92
N ARG A 104 -5.25 28.31 -17.07
CA ARG A 104 -5.85 28.53 -18.40
C ARG A 104 -6.65 27.32 -18.89
N LYS A 105 -6.20 26.09 -18.61
CA LYS A 105 -6.98 24.88 -18.91
C LYS A 105 -8.31 24.83 -18.13
N ILE A 106 -8.25 25.07 -16.81
CA ILE A 106 -9.42 25.03 -15.92
C ILE A 106 -10.50 26.06 -16.32
N THR A 107 -10.11 27.23 -16.82
CA THR A 107 -11.08 28.25 -17.26
C THR A 107 -11.73 27.95 -18.62
N ALA A 108 -11.14 27.09 -19.46
CA ALA A 108 -11.69 26.71 -20.75
C ALA A 108 -12.70 25.54 -20.70
N SER A 109 -12.52 24.59 -19.76
CA SER A 109 -13.34 23.37 -19.68
C SER A 109 -14.69 23.55 -18.95
N VAL A 110 -14.84 24.56 -18.08
CA VAL A 110 -16.02 24.78 -17.22
C VAL A 110 -17.28 25.26 -17.97
N SER A 111 -17.21 25.49 -19.29
CA SER A 111 -18.34 26.01 -20.08
C SER A 111 -19.51 25.04 -20.31
N ARG A 112 -19.48 23.79 -19.84
CA ARG A 112 -20.60 22.83 -20.00
C ARG A 112 -20.86 22.02 -18.72
N ASN A 113 -22.05 22.22 -18.17
CA ASN A 113 -22.59 21.71 -16.91
C ASN A 113 -21.89 22.19 -15.64
N THR A 114 -22.68 22.90 -14.82
CA THR A 114 -22.28 23.62 -13.61
C THR A 114 -22.03 22.68 -12.42
N VAL A 115 -20.97 21.88 -12.50
CA VAL A 115 -20.22 21.56 -11.28
C VAL A 115 -19.51 22.86 -10.91
N LEU A 116 -19.87 23.47 -9.79
CA LEU A 116 -19.18 24.67 -9.29
C LEU A 116 -17.74 24.28 -9.01
N ALA A 117 -16.83 24.65 -9.91
CA ALA A 117 -15.40 24.48 -9.70
C ALA A 117 -15.04 25.12 -8.34
N PRO A 118 -14.32 24.41 -7.45
CA PRO A 118 -14.10 24.88 -6.09
C PRO A 118 -13.43 26.26 -6.12
N GLN A 119 -14.18 27.28 -5.72
CA GLN A 119 -13.69 28.64 -5.70
C GLN A 119 -12.82 28.80 -4.46
N TRP A 120 -11.51 28.95 -4.68
CA TRP A 120 -10.56 29.31 -3.64
C TRP A 120 -10.85 30.74 -3.15
N LEU A 121 -11.69 30.85 -2.13
CA LEU A 121 -12.02 32.10 -1.48
C LEU A 121 -10.84 32.54 -0.61
N LYS A 122 -10.14 33.59 -1.05
CA LYS A 122 -9.20 34.31 -0.18
C LYS A 122 -10.00 35.20 0.76
N GLY A 123 -10.44 34.64 1.88
CA GLY A 123 -11.10 35.35 2.98
C GLY A 123 -10.41 35.05 4.31
N GLU A 124 -10.69 35.87 5.31
CA GLU A 124 -10.44 35.49 6.71
C GLU A 124 -11.44 34.38 7.06
N ILE A 125 -10.93 33.19 7.35
CA ILE A 125 -11.77 32.08 7.80
C ILE A 125 -12.11 32.36 9.26
N GLU A 126 -13.33 32.81 9.52
CA GLU A 126 -13.88 32.84 10.87
C GLU A 126 -14.10 31.40 11.35
N TYR A 127 -13.09 30.88 12.05
CA TYR A 127 -13.20 29.60 12.75
C TYR A 127 -14.25 29.74 13.86
N THR A 128 -15.43 29.18 13.63
CA THR A 128 -16.53 29.17 14.60
C THR A 128 -16.16 28.47 15.91
N HIS A 129 -15.14 27.61 15.87
CA HIS A 129 -14.60 26.87 16.99
C HIS A 129 -13.08 26.79 16.86
N SER A 130 -12.36 27.13 17.92
CA SER A 130 -10.95 26.74 18.09
C SER A 130 -10.89 25.40 18.83
N PRO A 131 -10.00 24.46 18.44
CA PRO A 131 -9.83 23.23 19.20
C PRO A 131 -9.33 23.56 20.62
N ILE A 132 -10.02 23.05 21.63
CA ILE A 132 -9.57 23.12 23.02
C ILE A 132 -8.45 22.09 23.17
N SER A 133 -7.23 22.53 23.48
CA SER A 133 -6.13 21.60 23.74
C SER A 133 -6.35 20.90 25.09
N THR A 134 -6.63 19.60 25.04
CA THR A 134 -6.66 18.70 26.19
C THR A 134 -5.29 18.04 26.45
N GLU A 135 -4.27 18.38 25.65
CA GLU A 135 -2.95 17.72 25.61
C GLU A 135 -2.32 17.49 27.00
N HIS A 136 -2.39 18.47 27.91
CA HIS A 136 -1.84 18.31 29.26
C HIS A 136 -2.62 17.27 30.08
N GLN A 137 -3.95 17.31 30.02
CA GLN A 137 -4.79 16.35 30.73
C GLN A 137 -4.64 14.94 30.15
N ASP A 138 -4.56 14.82 28.82
CA ASP A 138 -4.40 13.53 28.15
C ASP A 138 -3.01 12.93 28.41
N LYS A 139 -1.95 13.76 28.44
CA LYS A 139 -0.61 13.37 28.91
C LYS A 139 -0.63 12.84 30.33
N GLU A 140 -1.32 13.53 31.25
CA GLU A 140 -1.41 13.11 32.65
C GLU A 140 -2.23 11.82 32.79
N ASN A 141 -3.37 11.71 32.09
CA ASN A 141 -4.20 10.51 32.06
C ASN A 141 -3.42 9.29 31.57
N VAL A 142 -2.70 9.41 30.44
CA VAL A 142 -1.87 8.34 29.88
C VAL A 142 -0.68 8.04 30.80
N ALA A 143 -0.02 9.04 31.38
CA ALA A 143 1.08 8.83 32.32
C ALA A 143 0.63 8.08 33.59
N VAL A 144 -0.58 8.34 34.09
CA VAL A 144 -1.17 7.60 35.23
C VAL A 144 -1.59 6.19 34.82
N ALA A 145 -2.21 6.01 33.64
CA ALA A 145 -2.69 4.70 33.18
C ALA A 145 -1.57 3.74 32.74
N VAL A 146 -0.47 4.29 32.22
CA VAL A 146 0.69 3.54 31.70
C VAL A 146 1.86 3.52 32.70
N GLY A 147 1.85 4.40 33.71
CA GLY A 147 2.89 4.51 34.72
C GLY A 147 3.21 3.18 35.42
N GLY A 148 4.49 2.83 35.44
CA GLY A 148 4.98 1.59 36.06
C GLY A 148 4.79 0.31 35.24
N LYS A 149 4.17 0.37 34.06
CA LYS A 149 4.08 -0.79 33.14
C LYS A 149 5.42 -1.11 32.49
N THR A 150 5.70 -2.40 32.34
CA THR A 150 6.78 -2.90 31.49
C THR A 150 6.47 -2.67 30.00
N PRO A 151 7.48 -2.61 29.10
CA PRO A 151 7.24 -2.45 27.67
C PRO A 151 6.28 -3.49 27.06
N LEU A 152 6.28 -4.72 27.60
CA LEU A 152 5.37 -5.79 27.19
C LEU A 152 3.92 -5.50 27.60
N GLU A 153 3.69 -4.98 28.81
CA GLU A 153 2.35 -4.56 29.24
C GLU A 153 1.85 -3.33 28.46
N VAL A 154 2.75 -2.45 27.99
CA VAL A 154 2.40 -1.35 27.09
C VAL A 154 2.01 -1.88 25.71
N PHE A 155 2.75 -2.84 25.16
CA PHE A 155 2.38 -3.53 23.92
C PHE A 155 0.99 -4.16 24.01
N PHE A 156 0.67 -4.81 25.13
CA PHE A 156 -0.66 -5.40 25.38
C PHE A 156 -1.80 -4.38 25.58
N LEU A 157 -1.54 -3.06 25.61
CA LEU A 157 -2.60 -2.04 25.47
C LEU A 157 -3.13 -1.97 24.03
N PHE A 158 -2.32 -2.35 23.05
CA PHE A 158 -2.65 -2.38 21.63
C PHE A 158 -3.00 -3.80 21.16
N PHE A 159 -2.19 -4.80 21.54
CA PHE A 159 -2.37 -6.21 21.18
C PHE A 159 -2.98 -7.02 22.35
N ASP A 160 -4.17 -6.62 22.80
CA ASP A 160 -4.90 -7.30 23.89
C ASP A 160 -5.65 -8.57 23.43
N GLU A 161 -6.57 -9.05 24.25
CA GLU A 161 -7.41 -10.22 23.94
C GLU A 161 -8.35 -9.97 22.76
N GLU A 162 -8.84 -8.75 22.53
CA GLU A 162 -9.71 -8.43 21.39
C GLU A 162 -8.96 -8.65 20.06
N VAL A 163 -7.72 -8.15 19.98
CA VAL A 163 -6.85 -8.35 18.81
C VAL A 163 -6.40 -9.81 18.70
N THR A 164 -6.02 -10.43 19.81
CA THR A 164 -5.60 -11.84 19.83
C THR A 164 -6.71 -12.76 19.30
N ASP A 165 -7.93 -12.60 19.81
CA ASP A 165 -9.08 -13.41 19.42
C ASP A 165 -9.52 -13.15 17.97
N LEU A 166 -9.39 -11.92 17.49
CA LEU A 166 -9.61 -11.57 16.08
C LEU A 166 -8.70 -12.39 15.15
N VAL A 167 -7.38 -12.33 15.42
CA VAL A 167 -6.37 -13.02 14.61
C VAL A 167 -6.56 -14.53 14.67
N LEU A 168 -6.74 -15.11 15.87
CA LEU A 168 -6.96 -16.55 16.03
C LEU A 168 -8.23 -17.01 15.31
N ARG A 169 -9.36 -16.32 15.51
CA ARG A 169 -10.66 -16.67 14.90
C ARG A 169 -10.57 -16.72 13.38
N TYR A 170 -10.05 -15.68 12.74
CA TYR A 170 -10.01 -15.61 11.29
C TYR A 170 -8.90 -16.49 10.69
N SER A 171 -7.77 -16.67 11.37
CA SER A 171 -6.74 -17.63 10.94
C SER A 171 -7.22 -19.08 10.98
N HIS A 172 -7.98 -19.47 12.01
CA HIS A 172 -8.60 -20.80 12.09
C HIS A 172 -9.70 -20.99 11.05
N LYS A 173 -10.57 -19.98 10.85
CA LYS A 173 -11.61 -20.02 9.81
C LYS A 173 -10.98 -20.16 8.42
N TYR A 174 -10.03 -19.30 8.06
CA TYR A 174 -9.35 -19.36 6.77
C TYR A 174 -8.70 -20.72 6.52
N ALA A 175 -8.04 -21.30 7.52
CA ALA A 175 -7.46 -22.62 7.39
C ALA A 175 -8.53 -23.71 7.16
N ALA A 176 -9.65 -23.68 7.91
CA ALA A 176 -10.76 -24.61 7.74
C ALA A 176 -11.43 -24.47 6.37
N ASP A 177 -11.70 -23.24 5.90
CA ASP A 177 -12.28 -22.96 4.58
C ASP A 177 -11.39 -23.47 3.43
N ASN A 178 -10.07 -23.57 3.67
CA ASN A 178 -9.08 -24.12 2.76
C ASN A 178 -8.72 -25.60 3.04
N ASN A 179 -9.59 -26.36 3.70
CA ASN A 179 -9.43 -27.80 4.00
C ASN A 179 -8.24 -28.16 4.91
N ARG A 180 -7.70 -27.20 5.68
CA ARG A 180 -6.62 -27.39 6.67
C ARG A 180 -7.19 -27.46 8.09
N HIS A 181 -8.12 -28.38 8.31
CA HIS A 181 -8.88 -28.51 9.57
C HIS A 181 -8.03 -28.94 10.78
N ASP A 182 -6.81 -29.43 10.53
CA ASP A 182 -5.79 -29.74 11.54
C ASP A 182 -5.01 -28.50 12.02
N PHE A 183 -5.14 -27.36 11.33
CA PHE A 183 -4.53 -26.10 11.74
C PHE A 183 -5.29 -25.46 12.91
N ILE A 184 -4.71 -25.65 14.10
CA ILE A 184 -5.07 -24.95 15.34
C ILE A 184 -3.82 -24.20 15.80
N VAL A 185 -3.96 -23.01 16.36
CA VAL A 185 -2.89 -22.17 16.94
C VAL A 185 -3.34 -21.70 18.32
N SER A 186 -2.46 -21.80 19.32
CA SER A 186 -2.74 -21.25 20.65
C SER A 186 -2.41 -19.76 20.74
N LYS A 187 -2.97 -19.07 21.75
CA LYS A 187 -2.59 -17.68 22.10
C LYS A 187 -1.08 -17.55 22.33
N GLU A 188 -0.46 -18.53 23.00
CA GLU A 188 0.98 -18.57 23.23
C GLU A 188 1.78 -18.69 21.93
N GLU A 189 1.35 -19.58 21.02
CA GLU A 189 2.01 -19.74 19.71
C GLU A 189 1.87 -18.50 18.84
N LEU A 190 0.70 -17.82 18.84
CA LEU A 190 0.54 -16.56 18.14
C LEU A 190 1.46 -15.48 18.72
N LEU A 191 1.54 -15.34 20.05
CA LEU A 191 2.43 -14.38 20.69
C LEU A 191 3.92 -14.69 20.43
N ASN A 192 4.30 -15.97 20.40
CA ASN A 192 5.64 -16.41 19.99
C ASN A 192 5.94 -16.06 18.53
N PHE A 193 4.97 -16.27 17.61
CA PHE A 193 5.09 -15.86 16.21
C PHE A 193 5.28 -14.34 16.07
N ILE A 194 4.44 -13.54 16.73
CA ILE A 194 4.54 -12.08 16.74
C ILE A 194 5.87 -11.62 17.36
N GLY A 195 6.36 -12.27 18.41
CA GLY A 195 7.67 -12.01 19.00
C GLY A 195 8.83 -12.27 18.04
N ILE A 196 8.76 -13.33 17.22
CA ILE A 196 9.73 -13.61 16.15
C ILE A 196 9.66 -12.54 15.05
N MET A 197 8.46 -12.09 14.67
CA MET A 197 8.28 -10.98 13.72
C MET A 197 8.90 -9.67 14.24
N TYR A 198 8.71 -9.33 15.52
CA TYR A 198 9.38 -8.18 16.15
C TYR A 198 10.91 -8.31 16.17
N LEU A 199 11.44 -9.51 16.45
CA LEU A 199 12.88 -9.77 16.42
C LEU A 199 13.45 -9.56 15.02
N SER A 200 12.77 -10.06 13.99
CA SER A 200 13.23 -9.96 12.60
C SER A 200 13.31 -8.52 12.08
N GLY A 201 12.57 -7.59 12.69
CA GLY A 201 12.58 -6.17 12.32
C GLY A 201 13.84 -5.40 12.74
N TYR A 202 14.58 -5.87 13.76
CA TYR A 202 15.86 -5.25 14.18
C TYR A 202 17.07 -6.19 14.03
N HIS A 203 16.85 -7.49 13.93
CA HIS A 203 17.86 -8.51 13.66
C HIS A 203 17.55 -9.18 12.33
N THR A 204 17.56 -8.41 11.24
CA THR A 204 17.27 -8.90 9.90
C THR A 204 18.38 -9.82 9.39
N LEU A 205 18.03 -10.99 8.85
CA LEU A 205 18.93 -11.89 8.15
C LEU A 205 18.64 -11.90 6.64
N PRO A 206 19.61 -12.25 5.77
CA PRO A 206 19.41 -12.31 4.32
C PRO A 206 18.30 -13.27 3.87
N GLN A 207 17.94 -14.26 4.70
CA GLN A 207 16.80 -15.14 4.49
C GLN A 207 16.17 -15.49 5.84
N THR A 208 14.84 -15.47 5.91
CA THR A 208 14.01 -15.93 7.03
C THR A 208 14.36 -17.37 7.42
N SER A 209 14.67 -18.23 6.46
CA SER A 209 15.12 -19.60 6.76
C SER A 209 16.36 -19.67 7.67
N MET A 210 17.23 -18.64 7.66
CA MET A 210 18.49 -18.61 8.42
C MET A 210 18.31 -18.47 9.93
N TYR A 211 17.21 -17.89 10.43
CA TYR A 211 16.93 -17.91 11.88
C TYR A 211 16.97 -19.34 12.43
N TRP A 212 16.64 -20.34 11.59
CA TRP A 212 16.67 -21.77 11.90
C TRP A 212 17.88 -22.55 11.36
N SER A 213 18.87 -21.94 10.68
CA SER A 213 19.86 -22.54 9.73
C SER A 213 20.75 -23.71 10.19
N THR A 214 20.63 -24.21 11.42
CA THR A 214 21.55 -25.15 12.11
C THR A 214 23.02 -24.72 12.28
N GLU A 215 23.63 -24.03 11.31
CA GLU A 215 25.00 -23.46 11.35
C GLU A 215 25.22 -22.49 12.53
N GLU A 216 26.49 -22.41 12.99
CA GLU A 216 26.91 -21.68 14.21
C GLU A 216 26.86 -20.15 14.05
N ASP A 217 27.20 -19.64 12.86
CA ASP A 217 27.29 -18.22 12.52
C ASP A 217 25.93 -17.59 12.12
N LYS A 218 25.03 -18.38 11.52
CA LYS A 218 23.71 -17.93 11.04
C LYS A 218 22.58 -18.10 12.06
N GLY A 219 22.76 -19.02 13.01
CA GLY A 219 21.67 -19.57 13.81
C GLY A 219 21.21 -18.69 14.98
N VAL A 220 19.95 -18.22 14.95
CA VAL A 220 19.39 -17.43 16.06
C VAL A 220 18.74 -18.32 17.12
N GLY A 221 19.50 -18.64 18.18
CA GLY A 221 19.09 -19.59 19.22
C GLY A 221 17.74 -19.29 19.89
N ILE A 222 17.43 -18.03 20.17
CA ILE A 222 16.14 -17.63 20.77
C ILE A 222 14.95 -17.96 19.85
N VAL A 223 15.10 -17.80 18.52
CA VAL A 223 14.04 -18.14 17.55
C VAL A 223 13.89 -19.66 17.42
N LYS A 224 15.01 -20.40 17.27
CA LYS A 224 15.01 -21.87 17.14
C LYS A 224 14.36 -22.57 18.33
N ASN A 225 14.61 -22.08 19.54
CA ASN A 225 14.13 -22.67 20.77
C ASN A 225 12.67 -22.26 21.09
N CYS A 226 12.19 -21.15 20.51
CA CYS A 226 10.84 -20.64 20.69
C CYS A 226 9.82 -21.34 19.79
N MET A 227 10.14 -21.53 18.50
CA MET A 227 9.23 -22.12 17.52
C MET A 227 10.00 -22.85 16.43
N SER A 228 9.45 -23.97 15.91
CA SER A 228 10.06 -24.66 14.77
C SER A 228 9.81 -23.91 13.45
N ARG A 229 10.76 -23.98 12.51
CA ARG A 229 10.68 -23.34 11.19
C ARG A 229 9.36 -23.67 10.46
N ASN A 230 8.99 -24.95 10.47
CA ASN A 230 7.78 -25.42 9.77
C ASN A 230 6.50 -24.90 10.45
N ARG A 231 6.51 -24.72 11.79
CA ARG A 231 5.39 -24.13 12.52
C ARG A 231 5.28 -22.63 12.25
N PHE A 232 6.39 -21.91 12.19
CA PHE A 232 6.41 -20.50 11.79
C PHE A 232 5.81 -20.30 10.40
N TYR A 233 6.24 -21.06 9.39
CA TYR A 233 5.66 -20.98 8.05
C TYR A 233 4.18 -21.44 7.99
N SER A 234 3.80 -22.43 8.79
CA SER A 234 2.40 -22.86 8.93
C SER A 234 1.50 -21.74 9.48
N ILE A 235 1.97 -21.00 10.49
CA ILE A 235 1.25 -19.84 11.04
C ILE A 235 1.24 -18.70 10.02
N LYS A 236 2.40 -18.33 9.45
CA LYS A 236 2.53 -17.27 8.43
C LYS A 236 1.54 -17.45 7.28
N ARG A 237 1.44 -18.66 6.72
CA ARG A 237 0.54 -19.01 5.60
C ARG A 237 -0.96 -18.87 5.93
N ASN A 238 -1.35 -19.04 7.18
CA ASN A 238 -2.77 -19.06 7.59
C ASN A 238 -3.20 -17.81 8.36
N LEU A 239 -2.28 -16.87 8.63
CA LEU A 239 -2.56 -15.66 9.39
C LEU A 239 -3.59 -14.79 8.66
N HIS A 240 -4.79 -14.64 9.21
CA HIS A 240 -5.90 -13.88 8.61
C HIS A 240 -6.57 -12.94 9.63
N LEU A 241 -7.12 -11.83 9.12
CA LEU A 241 -7.65 -10.72 9.92
C LEU A 241 -9.11 -10.37 9.62
N SER A 242 -9.76 -11.09 8.71
CA SER A 242 -11.16 -10.87 8.29
C SER A 242 -11.80 -12.18 7.81
N ASP A 243 -13.10 -12.15 7.58
CA ASP A 243 -13.87 -13.26 7.00
C ASP A 243 -13.98 -13.11 5.49
N ASN A 244 -13.38 -14.03 4.74
CA ASN A 244 -13.39 -14.01 3.27
C ASN A 244 -14.79 -14.16 2.66
N GLU A 245 -15.76 -14.74 3.39
CA GLU A 245 -17.15 -14.86 2.95
C GLU A 245 -17.95 -13.55 3.14
N GLN A 246 -17.43 -12.59 3.92
CA GLN A 246 -18.12 -11.36 4.32
C GLN A 246 -17.39 -10.07 3.91
N LEU A 247 -16.44 -10.15 2.96
CA LEU A 247 -15.68 -8.98 2.49
C LEU A 247 -16.58 -7.98 1.73
N ASP A 248 -16.52 -6.70 2.10
CA ASP A 248 -17.08 -5.62 1.28
C ASP A 248 -16.22 -5.44 0.02
N LYS A 249 -16.85 -5.67 -1.14
CA LYS A 249 -16.23 -5.54 -2.47
C LYS A 249 -15.90 -4.08 -2.84
N ASN A 250 -16.48 -3.11 -2.13
CA ASN A 250 -16.18 -1.69 -2.34
C ASN A 250 -14.99 -1.22 -1.47
N ASP A 251 -14.66 -1.93 -0.40
CA ASP A 251 -13.50 -1.64 0.44
C ASP A 251 -12.28 -2.48 0.01
N LYS A 252 -11.34 -1.81 -0.66
CA LYS A 252 -10.05 -2.40 -1.07
C LYS A 252 -9.19 -2.92 0.12
N PHE A 253 -9.51 -2.53 1.35
CA PHE A 253 -8.84 -2.97 2.58
C PHE A 253 -9.68 -3.93 3.43
N SER A 254 -10.80 -4.46 2.92
CA SER A 254 -11.74 -5.34 3.64
C SER A 254 -11.08 -6.55 4.33
N LYS A 255 -9.98 -7.08 3.79
CA LYS A 255 -9.20 -8.19 4.39
C LYS A 255 -8.47 -7.82 5.70
N ILE A 256 -8.18 -6.53 5.92
CA ILE A 256 -7.52 -6.03 7.15
C ILE A 256 -8.40 -5.08 7.96
N ARG A 257 -9.54 -4.65 7.42
CA ARG A 257 -10.47 -3.68 8.02
C ARG A 257 -10.78 -3.95 9.50
N PRO A 258 -11.15 -5.17 9.94
CA PRO A 258 -11.49 -5.41 11.34
C PRO A 258 -10.32 -5.11 12.29
N PHE A 259 -9.10 -5.46 11.90
CA PHE A 259 -7.89 -5.17 12.67
C PHE A 259 -7.57 -3.67 12.68
N VAL A 260 -7.63 -3.01 11.51
CA VAL A 260 -7.37 -1.56 11.37
C VAL A 260 -8.34 -0.74 12.23
N ASP A 261 -9.62 -1.09 12.26
CA ASP A 261 -10.62 -0.36 13.04
C ASP A 261 -10.40 -0.52 14.55
N ILE A 262 -10.01 -1.71 15.01
CA ILE A 262 -9.63 -1.96 16.42
C ILE A 262 -8.38 -1.15 16.79
N ILE A 263 -7.33 -1.18 15.96
CA ILE A 263 -6.10 -0.40 16.22
C ILE A 263 -6.37 1.11 16.17
N ASN A 264 -7.23 1.60 15.28
CA ASN A 264 -7.63 3.01 15.24
C ASN A 264 -8.36 3.44 16.51
N ARG A 265 -9.30 2.64 17.04
CA ARG A 265 -9.92 2.94 18.35
C ARG A 265 -8.88 3.04 19.47
N LYS A 266 -7.86 2.18 19.46
CA LYS A 266 -6.79 2.16 20.48
C LYS A 266 -5.81 3.33 20.32
N ASN A 267 -5.50 3.72 19.08
CA ASN A 267 -4.75 4.94 18.79
C ASN A 267 -5.50 6.19 19.29
N LEU A 268 -6.82 6.23 19.18
CA LEU A 268 -7.64 7.32 19.74
C LEU A 268 -7.76 7.27 21.27
N GLN A 269 -7.64 6.09 21.89
CA GLN A 269 -7.72 5.89 23.34
C GLN A 269 -6.38 6.19 24.06
N TRP A 270 -5.26 5.79 23.46
CA TRP A 270 -3.92 5.85 24.08
C TRP A 270 -3.00 6.90 23.43
N GLY A 271 -3.33 7.37 22.24
CA GLY A 271 -2.61 8.44 21.56
C GLY A 271 -2.95 9.82 22.12
N ILE A 272 -1.97 10.72 22.08
CA ILE A 272 -2.09 12.09 22.58
C ILE A 272 -1.98 13.03 21.38
N PHE A 273 -3.05 13.78 21.10
CA PHE A 273 -3.02 14.80 20.06
C PHE A 273 -2.31 16.06 20.59
N ASN A 274 -1.18 16.41 19.97
CA ASN A 274 -0.47 17.66 20.26
C ASN A 274 -1.19 18.84 19.60
N PHE A 275 -1.00 20.05 20.12
CA PHE A 275 -1.40 21.27 19.41
C PHE A 275 -0.67 21.44 18.04
N HIS A 276 0.57 20.97 17.94
CA HIS A 276 1.37 20.96 16.71
C HIS A 276 1.36 19.55 16.10
N LEU A 277 0.49 19.33 15.11
CA LEU A 277 0.44 18.09 14.35
C LEU A 277 1.20 18.24 13.03
N SER A 278 2.01 17.24 12.69
CA SER A 278 2.51 17.04 11.33
C SER A 278 1.66 15.97 10.66
N ILE A 279 1.23 16.24 9.42
CA ILE A 279 0.50 15.28 8.58
C ILE A 279 1.38 15.03 7.37
N ASP A 280 1.74 13.77 7.17
CA ASP A 280 2.60 13.32 6.08
C ASP A 280 2.20 11.89 5.67
N GLU A 281 2.68 11.44 4.51
CA GLU A 281 2.35 10.17 3.89
C GLU A 281 3.47 9.13 4.05
N GLN A 282 3.20 8.07 4.81
CA GLN A 282 4.09 6.92 4.92
C GLN A 282 3.79 5.89 3.82
N MET A 283 4.84 5.43 3.14
CA MET A 283 4.77 4.28 2.24
C MET A 283 5.20 3.00 2.97
N VAL A 284 4.64 1.87 2.54
CA VAL A 284 5.12 0.53 2.90
C VAL A 284 5.52 -0.17 1.59
N PRO A 285 6.80 -0.54 1.40
CA PRO A 285 7.23 -1.26 0.21
C PRO A 285 6.50 -2.61 0.13
N TYR A 286 5.91 -2.86 -1.04
CA TYR A 286 5.15 -4.08 -1.27
C TYR A 286 5.16 -4.41 -2.76
N PHE A 287 5.62 -5.62 -3.09
CA PHE A 287 5.84 -6.04 -4.48
C PHE A 287 4.68 -6.90 -5.03
N GLY A 288 3.78 -7.38 -4.16
CA GLY A 288 2.59 -8.17 -4.52
C GLY A 288 1.53 -7.45 -5.37
N ARG A 289 0.45 -8.16 -5.69
CA ARG A 289 -0.59 -7.76 -6.62
C ARG A 289 -1.79 -7.15 -5.89
N HIS A 290 -1.63 -5.92 -5.40
CA HIS A 290 -2.71 -5.16 -4.74
C HIS A 290 -3.11 -3.89 -5.50
N SER A 291 -4.43 -3.60 -5.51
CA SER A 291 -5.05 -2.52 -6.30
C SER A 291 -4.94 -1.13 -5.68
N CYS A 292 -4.38 -1.02 -4.49
CA CYS A 292 -3.93 0.24 -3.88
C CYS A 292 -2.42 0.47 -4.04
N LYS A 293 -1.66 -0.45 -4.66
CA LYS A 293 -0.23 -0.26 -4.90
C LYS A 293 0.00 0.90 -5.86
N MET A 294 0.79 1.89 -5.45
CA MET A 294 1.17 3.05 -6.25
C MET A 294 2.68 3.05 -6.49
N PHE A 295 3.09 3.43 -7.70
CA PHE A 295 4.49 3.75 -7.99
C PHE A 295 4.69 5.25 -7.84
N ILE A 296 5.57 5.68 -6.92
CA ILE A 296 5.88 7.10 -6.70
C ILE A 296 7.35 7.34 -7.06
N LYS A 297 7.57 7.92 -8.24
CA LYS A 297 8.91 8.22 -8.78
C LYS A 297 9.68 9.15 -7.82
N GLY A 298 10.90 8.78 -7.48
CA GLY A 298 11.79 9.60 -6.66
C GLY A 298 11.64 9.44 -5.14
N LYS A 299 10.70 8.62 -4.66
CA LYS A 299 10.72 8.12 -3.27
C LYS A 299 11.51 6.81 -3.18
N PRO A 300 12.24 6.56 -2.07
CA PRO A 300 12.79 5.24 -1.80
C PRO A 300 11.65 4.24 -1.59
N ALA A 301 11.87 2.98 -1.98
CA ALA A 301 11.05 1.85 -1.59
C ALA A 301 11.42 1.43 -0.16
#